data_AF-A0A365H3G1-F1
#
_entry.id   AF-A0A365H3G1-F1
#
_cell.length_a   1.000
_cell.length_b   1.000
_cell.length_c   1.000
_cell.angle_alpha   90.00
_cell.angle_beta   90.00
_cell.angle_gamma   90.00
#
_symmetry.space_group_name_H-M   'P 1'
#
loop_
_entity.id
_entity.type
_entity.pdbx_description
1 polymer ?
#
loop_
_entity_poly.entity_id
_entity_poly.type
_entity_poly.pdbx_seq_one_letter_code
_entity_poly.pdbx_strand_id
1 'polypeptide(L)'
;MPDRVRAIGAAVGRELRFVELTAGQARERMRARGVADDVADFVLGWHANPPESAYTVVPTVEQVTGRPPRTFAQWVAEHAAAFRTR
;
A
#
# COMPACT_ATOMS: atom_id res chain seq x y z
N MET A 1 -3.15 -1.49 6.96
CA MET A 1 -3.85 -1.08 5.72
C MET A 1 -5.00 -0.09 5.94
N PRO A 2 -5.88 -0.26 6.95
CA PRO A 2 -7.00 0.66 7.18
C PRO A 2 -6.61 2.14 7.32
N ASP A 3 -5.50 2.44 7.99
CA ASP A 3 -5.07 3.84 8.18
C ASP A 3 -4.65 4.53 6.88
N ARG A 4 -4.03 3.79 5.94
CA ARG A 4 -3.66 4.32 4.61
C ARG A 4 -4.92 4.64 3.79
N VAL A 5 -5.91 3.75 3.84
CA VAL A 5 -7.21 3.96 3.16
C VAL A 5 -7.95 5.16 3.77
N ARG A 6 -7.90 5.33 5.10
CA ARG A 6 -8.47 6.49 5.79
C ARG A 6 -7.78 7.79 5.38
N ALA A 7 -6.45 7.81 5.27
CA ALA A 7 -5.69 8.98 4.80
C ALA A 7 -6.08 9.38 3.37
N ILE A 8 -6.22 8.41 2.47
CA ILE A 8 -6.71 8.65 1.09
C ILE A 8 -8.14 9.20 1.13
N GLY A 9 -9.03 8.58 1.91
CA GLY A 9 -10.42 9.01 2.06
C GLY A 9 -10.54 10.45 2.53
N ALA A 10 -9.76 10.84 3.55
CA ALA A 10 -9.70 12.22 4.03
C ALA A 10 -9.25 13.19 2.93
N ALA A 11 -8.25 12.83 2.13
CA ALA A 11 -7.74 13.69 1.06
C ALA A 11 -8.69 13.85 -0.14
N VAL A 12 -9.59 12.89 -0.38
CA VAL A 12 -10.63 12.97 -1.42
C VAL A 12 -12.01 13.36 -0.87
N GLY A 13 -12.14 13.61 0.44
CA GLY A 13 -13.39 13.99 1.09
C GLY A 13 -14.45 12.88 1.09
N ARG A 14 -14.06 11.61 1.11
CA ARG A 14 -14.98 10.45 1.07
C ARG A 14 -14.57 9.39 2.06
N GLU A 15 -15.53 8.74 2.68
CA GLU A 15 -15.27 7.55 3.47
C GLU A 15 -14.91 6.37 2.56
N LEU A 16 -13.76 5.74 2.81
CA LEU A 16 -13.28 4.58 2.07
C LEU A 16 -13.08 3.41 3.03
N ARG A 17 -13.45 2.21 2.56
CA ARG A 17 -13.31 0.96 3.32
C ARG A 17 -12.28 0.05 2.66
N PHE A 18 -11.45 -0.58 3.48
CA PHE A 18 -10.56 -1.66 3.04
C PHE A 18 -11.33 -2.99 3.11
N VAL A 19 -11.49 -3.65 1.97
CA VAL A 19 -12.09 -4.99 1.90
C VAL A 19 -11.01 -5.97 1.49
N GLU A 20 -10.68 -6.87 2.41
CA GLU A 20 -9.65 -7.87 2.17
C GLU A 20 -10.19 -8.99 1.27
N LEU A 21 -9.37 -9.43 0.33
CA LEU A 21 -9.68 -10.57 -0.53
C LEU A 21 -9.15 -11.85 0.12
N THR A 22 -9.83 -12.98 -0.14
CA THR A 22 -9.22 -14.28 0.15
C THR A 22 -8.01 -14.51 -0.74
N ALA A 23 -7.09 -15.38 -0.31
CA ALA A 23 -5.92 -15.72 -1.13
C ALA A 23 -6.32 -16.26 -2.52
N GLY A 24 -7.40 -17.04 -2.62
CA GLY A 24 -7.94 -17.52 -3.90
C GLY A 24 -8.41 -16.37 -4.80
N GLN A 25 -9.22 -15.44 -4.25
CA GLN A 25 -9.69 -14.26 -4.98
C GLN A 25 -8.53 -13.37 -5.45
N ALA A 26 -7.49 -13.22 -4.62
CA ALA A 26 -6.32 -12.44 -4.97
C ALA A 26 -5.54 -13.09 -6.13
N ARG A 27 -5.33 -14.42 -6.11
CA ARG A 27 -4.71 -15.16 -7.22
C ARG A 27 -5.47 -15.02 -8.52
N GLU A 28 -6.79 -15.23 -8.49
CA GLU A 28 -7.65 -15.09 -9.68
C GLU A 28 -7.56 -13.69 -10.27
N ARG A 29 -7.59 -12.66 -9.41
CA ARG A 29 -7.44 -11.27 -9.85
C ARG A 29 -6.08 -10.98 -10.46
N MET A 30 -5.01 -11.60 -9.97
CA MET A 30 -3.66 -11.47 -10.55
C MET A 30 -3.56 -12.20 -11.89
N ARG A 31 -4.09 -13.44 -11.99
CA ARG A 31 -4.19 -14.17 -13.26
C ARG A 31 -4.98 -13.42 -14.33
N ALA A 32 -6.11 -12.81 -13.95
CA ALA A 32 -6.91 -12.00 -14.87
C ALA A 32 -6.16 -10.78 -15.44
N ARG A 33 -5.03 -10.40 -14.82
CA ARG A 33 -4.13 -9.33 -15.29
C ARG A 33 -2.87 -9.86 -15.99
N GLY A 34 -2.81 -11.16 -16.27
CA GLY A 34 -1.69 -11.82 -16.94
C GLY A 34 -0.49 -12.13 -16.04
N VAL A 35 -0.67 -12.13 -14.71
CA VAL A 35 0.41 -12.53 -13.79
C VAL A 35 0.51 -14.06 -13.73
N ALA A 36 1.71 -14.59 -13.86
CA ALA A 36 1.98 -16.02 -13.72
C ALA A 36 1.75 -16.51 -12.27
N ASP A 37 1.34 -17.78 -12.12
CA ASP A 37 0.92 -18.32 -10.82
C ASP A 37 2.04 -18.34 -9.78
N ASP A 38 3.28 -18.63 -10.19
CA ASP A 38 4.47 -18.60 -9.34
C ASP A 38 4.76 -17.19 -8.79
N VAL A 39 4.60 -16.17 -9.63
CA VAL A 39 4.72 -14.76 -9.23
C VAL A 39 3.58 -14.36 -8.31
N ALA A 40 2.34 -14.81 -8.58
CA ALA A 40 1.20 -14.53 -7.73
C ALA A 40 1.38 -15.17 -6.35
N ASP A 41 1.81 -16.42 -6.27
CA ASP A 41 2.08 -17.12 -5.02
C ASP A 41 3.21 -16.45 -4.22
N PHE A 42 4.28 -16.03 -4.89
CA PHE A 42 5.36 -15.28 -4.24
C PHE A 42 4.86 -13.98 -3.60
N VAL A 43 4.12 -13.17 -4.37
CA VAL A 43 3.59 -11.87 -3.89
C VAL A 43 2.63 -12.05 -2.73
N LEU A 44 1.71 -13.01 -2.84
CA LEU A 44 0.73 -13.28 -1.79
C LEU A 44 1.39 -13.85 -0.53
N GLY A 45 2.37 -14.74 -0.69
CA GLY A 45 3.17 -15.27 0.42
C GLY A 45 3.93 -14.17 1.15
N TRP A 46 4.58 -13.26 0.41
CA TRP A 46 5.29 -12.12 0.99
C TRP A 46 4.36 -11.17 1.76
N HIS A 47 3.15 -10.92 1.26
CA HIS A 47 2.16 -10.10 1.97
C HIS A 47 1.56 -10.80 3.20
N ALA A 48 1.40 -12.13 3.16
CA ALA A 48 0.87 -12.90 4.28
C ALA A 48 1.86 -13.02 5.44
N ASN A 49 3.16 -13.12 5.14
CA ASN A 49 4.22 -13.23 6.14
C ASN A 49 5.45 -12.40 5.72
N PRO A 50 5.36 -11.06 5.78
CA PRO A 50 6.48 -10.21 5.41
C PRO A 50 7.60 -10.35 6.44
N PRO A 51 8.87 -10.26 6.02
CA PRO A 51 9.99 -10.25 6.95
C PRO A 51 9.92 -9.01 7.86
N GLU A 52 10.52 -9.09 9.04
CA GLU A 52 10.51 -8.00 10.03
C GLU A 52 11.01 -6.66 9.45
N SER A 53 12.04 -6.74 8.61
CA SER A 53 12.60 -5.57 7.92
C SER A 53 11.59 -4.81 7.05
N ALA A 54 10.49 -5.43 6.63
CA ALA A 54 9.48 -4.80 5.78
C ALA A 54 8.53 -3.86 6.55
N TYR A 55 8.42 -4.01 7.88
CA TYR A 55 7.57 -3.15 8.71
C TYR A 55 8.32 -2.41 9.82
N THR A 56 9.61 -2.70 10.01
CA THR A 56 10.48 -1.96 10.93
C THR A 56 10.84 -0.59 10.38
N VAL A 57 10.52 0.47 11.13
CA VAL A 57 10.88 1.85 10.80
C VAL A 57 12.34 2.09 11.17
N VAL A 58 13.12 2.62 10.24
CA VAL A 58 14.54 2.94 10.43
C VAL A 58 14.84 4.42 10.12
N PRO A 59 15.83 5.05 10.78
CA PRO A 59 16.10 6.48 10.67
C PRO A 59 16.88 6.89 9.42
N THR A 60 17.10 5.97 8.47
CA THR A 60 18.05 6.12 7.37
C THR A 60 17.80 7.36 6.51
N VAL A 61 16.53 7.72 6.26
CA VAL A 61 16.21 8.93 5.47
C VAL A 61 16.77 10.18 6.14
N GLU A 62 16.58 10.32 7.45
CA GLU A 62 17.06 11.48 8.20
C GLU A 62 18.58 11.47 8.33
N GLN A 63 19.18 10.31 8.59
CA GLN A 63 20.64 10.16 8.67
C GLN A 63 21.34 10.54 7.36
N VAL A 64 20.77 10.20 6.22
CA VAL A 64 21.38 10.44 4.90
C VAL A 64 21.08 11.86 4.38
N THR A 65 19.87 12.38 4.63
CA THR A 65 19.41 13.64 4.01
C THR A 65 19.41 14.84 4.97
N GLY A 66 19.58 14.63 6.27
CA GLY A 66 19.46 15.65 7.31
C GLY A 66 18.04 16.18 7.51
N ARG A 67 17.02 15.50 6.97
CA ARG A 67 15.60 15.88 7.06
C ARG A 67 14.73 14.69 7.42
N PRO A 68 13.69 14.85 8.24
CA PRO A 68 12.79 13.75 8.59
C PRO A 68 12.11 13.18 7.33
N PRO A 69 11.78 11.87 7.31
CA PRO A 69 11.03 11.28 6.21
C PRO A 69 9.63 11.90 6.11
N ARG A 70 9.12 11.98 4.88
CA ARG A 70 7.71 12.35 4.67
C ARG A 70 6.80 11.23 5.20
N THR A 71 5.73 11.63 5.85
CA THR A 71 4.65 10.71 6.26
C THR A 71 3.81 10.32 5.04
N PHE A 72 3.08 9.20 5.16
CA PHE A 72 2.11 8.80 4.13
C PHE A 72 1.00 9.85 3.95
N ALA A 73 0.58 10.54 5.02
CA ALA A 73 -0.44 11.58 4.93
C ALA A 73 0.02 12.80 4.11
N GLN A 74 1.28 13.22 4.28
CA GLN A 74 1.88 14.27 3.46
C GLN A 74 1.92 13.88 1.98
N TRP A 75 2.37 12.65 1.70
CA TRP A 75 2.37 12.12 0.33
C TRP A 75 0.96 12.10 -0.28
N VAL A 76 -0.03 11.60 0.46
CA VAL A 76 -1.42 11.55 -0.04
C VAL A 76 -1.96 12.95 -0.32
N ALA A 77 -1.65 13.96 0.51
CA ALA A 77 -2.07 15.33 0.28
C ALA A 77 -1.48 15.91 -1.01
N GLU A 78 -0.19 15.66 -1.26
CA GLU A 78 0.51 16.07 -2.50
C GLU A 78 -0.06 15.36 -3.75
N HIS A 79 -0.52 14.10 -3.60
CA HIS A 79 -0.99 13.26 -4.69
C HIS A 79 -2.52 13.09 -4.77
N ALA A 80 -3.29 13.91 -4.04
CA ALA A 80 -4.75 13.74 -3.91
C ALA A 80 -5.48 13.71 -5.27
N ALA A 81 -4.99 14.44 -6.27
CA ALA A 81 -5.55 14.48 -7.61
C ALA A 81 -5.58 13.10 -8.30
N ALA A 82 -4.62 12.21 -8.02
CA ALA A 82 -4.59 10.87 -8.61
C ALA A 82 -5.74 9.96 -8.13
N PHE A 83 -6.37 10.29 -7.00
CA PHE A 83 -7.46 9.53 -6.40
C PHE A 83 -8.84 10.13 -6.68
N ARG A 84 -8.89 11.32 -7.30
CA ARG A 84 -10.15 11.93 -7.72
C ARG A 84 -10.58 11.27 -9.02
N THR A 85 -11.82 10.79 -9.03
CA THR A 85 -12.48 10.40 -10.28
C THR A 85 -12.67 11.67 -11.11
N ARG A 86 -12.47 11.59 -12.42
CA ARG A 86 -12.94 12.65 -13.33
C ARG A 86 -14.44 12.80 -13.23
#